data_AF-H0GGE0-F1
#
_entry.id   AF-H0GGE0-F1
#
_cell.length_a   1.000
_cell.length_b   1.000
_cell.length_c   1.000
_cell.angle_alpha   90.00
_cell.angle_beta   90.00
_cell.angle_gamma   90.00
#
_symmetry.space_group_name_H-M   'P 1'
#
loop_
_entity.id
_entity.type
_entity.pdbx_description
1 polymer ?
#
loop_
_entity_poly.entity_id
_entity_poly.type
_entity_poly.pdbx_seq_one_letter_code
_entity_poly.pdbx_strand_id
1 'polypeptide(L)'
;MLSTSKPSPWSFVEFKANSSVTLRHWVKGSKELIGDTPKESPYSKFNQHLSIPSFTKEEYEAFMNENEGTQKSVESEKNHNESFTNEKKDEGKNSWSFEEIEYLFNLCKKYDLRWFLIFDRYSYNNSRTLEDLKEKFYYTCRNYFKASDPSNPLLSSLNFSAEKEIERKKYLQRLLSRSAAEIAEEEALVVESKKFEMAAKRTLAERESLLRLLDSPHSDQTITQYLTSQGMSQLYNALLADKTRKRKHDLNIPENPWMKQQQQFAQHRQLQQLNVKKSEVKENLSPKKTKRQRQEMQTALKRKSESAYAEQLLKDFNSDERKALGVITHGEKLSPGVYLRSTKLSTFKPALQNKILAILQELSLPSRPVMPSFDVMERQEELLKKINTLIDLKKHVDKYEAGMSITK
;
A
#
# COMPACT_ATOMS: atom_id res chain seq x y z
N MET A 1 -32.03 -10.97 24.09
CA MET A 1 -31.67 -10.46 25.43
C MET A 1 -30.72 -9.29 25.24
N LEU A 2 -31.18 -8.06 25.51
CA LEU A 2 -30.35 -6.85 25.45
C LEU A 2 -29.55 -6.75 26.75
N SER A 3 -28.22 -6.74 26.62
CA SER A 3 -27.26 -6.56 27.71
C SER A 3 -27.60 -5.29 28.52
N THR A 4 -27.98 -5.47 29.79
CA THR A 4 -28.22 -4.40 30.77
C THR A 4 -26.93 -4.04 31.51
N SER A 5 -25.87 -3.66 30.78
CA SER A 5 -24.72 -3.03 31.42
C SER A 5 -25.04 -1.55 31.66
N LYS A 6 -24.90 -1.08 32.91
CA LYS A 6 -25.07 0.34 33.24
C LYS A 6 -24.13 1.18 32.34
N PRO A 7 -24.61 2.27 31.72
CA PRO A 7 -23.77 3.11 30.87
C PRO A 7 -22.60 3.65 31.71
N SER A 8 -21.37 3.40 31.26
CA SER A 8 -20.19 3.92 31.95
C SER A 8 -20.16 5.45 31.79
N PRO A 9 -19.96 6.21 32.88
CA PRO A 9 -19.87 7.66 32.82
C PRO A 9 -18.64 8.09 32.01
N TRP A 10 -18.73 9.27 31.40
CA TRP A 10 -17.63 9.94 30.72
C TRP A 10 -17.24 11.17 31.52
N SER A 11 -15.95 11.37 31.74
CA SER A 11 -15.40 12.53 32.43
C SER A 11 -14.46 13.30 31.51
N PHE A 12 -14.51 14.63 31.60
CA PHE A 12 -13.59 15.51 30.90
C PHE A 12 -12.34 15.71 31.75
N VAL A 13 -11.19 15.22 31.27
CA VAL A 13 -9.94 15.08 32.06
C VAL A 13 -8.82 15.85 31.37
N GLU A 14 -7.96 16.48 32.18
CA GLU A 14 -6.74 17.16 31.72
C GLU A 14 -5.60 16.18 31.49
N PHE A 15 -4.88 16.36 30.39
CA PHE A 15 -3.69 15.58 30.06
C PHE A 15 -2.58 16.48 29.51
N LYS A 16 -1.34 16.10 29.76
CA LYS A 16 -0.17 16.80 29.19
C LYS A 16 0.13 16.24 27.80
N ALA A 17 -0.08 17.07 26.77
CA ALA A 17 0.18 16.70 25.37
C ALA A 17 1.67 16.90 25.03
N ASN A 18 2.25 18.00 25.49
CA ASN A 18 3.69 18.28 25.42
C ASN A 18 4.14 18.95 26.74
N SER A 19 5.45 19.19 26.91
CA SER A 19 6.00 19.88 28.08
C SER A 19 5.38 21.26 28.32
N SER A 20 4.95 21.94 27.26
CA SER A 20 4.38 23.28 27.28
C SER A 20 2.85 23.36 27.19
N VAL A 21 2.15 22.28 26.82
CA VAL A 21 0.71 22.32 26.52
C VAL A 21 -0.08 21.26 27.28
N THR A 22 -1.05 21.73 28.06
CA THR A 22 -2.09 20.92 28.72
C THR A 22 -3.38 21.04 27.94
N LEU A 23 -3.95 19.89 27.55
CA LEU A 23 -5.22 19.80 26.84
C LEU A 23 -6.21 18.96 27.64
N ARG A 24 -7.47 18.96 27.22
CA ARG A 24 -8.55 18.19 27.86
C ARG A 24 -9.16 17.21 26.86
N HIS A 25 -9.46 15.99 27.30
CA HIS A 25 -10.18 15.01 26.49
C HIS A 25 -11.21 14.22 27.32
N TRP A 26 -12.15 13.57 26.63
CA TRP A 26 -13.17 12.72 27.26
C TRP A 26 -12.62 11.31 27.52
N VAL A 27 -12.61 10.88 28.78
CA VAL A 27 -12.22 9.53 29.22
C VAL A 27 -13.43 8.80 29.76
N LYS A 28 -13.53 7.50 29.46
CA LYS A 28 -14.54 6.62 30.04
C LYS A 28 -14.18 6.27 31.49
N GLY A 29 -14.98 6.72 32.45
CA GLY A 29 -14.77 6.52 33.89
C GLY A 29 -15.40 7.64 34.73
N SER A 30 -15.63 7.40 36.03
CA SER A 30 -16.06 8.45 36.95
C SER A 30 -14.88 9.34 37.35
N LYS A 31 -15.15 10.62 37.58
CA LYS A 31 -14.13 11.63 37.96
C LYS A 31 -13.29 11.20 39.18
N GLU A 32 -13.90 10.47 40.12
CA GLU A 32 -13.26 9.96 41.34
C GLU A 32 -12.26 8.83 41.07
N LEU A 33 -12.43 8.04 40.01
CA LEU A 33 -11.56 6.90 39.69
C LEU A 33 -10.30 7.31 38.92
N ILE A 34 -10.34 8.47 38.24
CA ILE A 34 -9.29 8.88 37.30
C ILE A 34 -8.18 9.68 38.00
N GLY A 35 -8.46 10.24 39.18
CA GLY A 35 -7.53 11.06 39.96
C GLY A 35 -7.29 12.43 39.31
N ASP A 36 -7.12 13.48 40.12
CA ASP A 36 -6.88 14.86 39.65
C ASP A 36 -5.45 15.09 39.14
N THR A 37 -4.62 14.05 39.02
CA THR A 37 -3.26 14.20 38.50
C THR A 37 -3.26 14.18 36.97
N PRO A 38 -2.69 15.21 36.30
CA PRO A 38 -2.66 15.27 34.84
C PRO A 38 -1.78 14.16 34.30
N LYS A 39 -2.40 13.15 33.67
CA LYS A 39 -1.68 12.02 33.06
C LYS A 39 -0.97 12.47 31.80
N GLU A 40 0.24 11.95 31.59
CA GLU A 40 0.94 12.14 30.31
C GLU A 40 0.18 11.43 29.19
N SER A 41 0.14 12.07 28.02
CA SER A 41 -0.48 11.43 26.87
C SER A 41 0.23 10.11 26.53
N PRO A 42 -0.50 9.04 26.17
CA PRO A 42 0.13 7.80 25.68
C PRO A 42 0.92 8.03 24.38
N TYR A 43 0.66 9.15 23.71
CA TYR A 43 1.31 9.57 22.48
C TYR A 43 2.59 10.40 22.70
N SER A 44 2.97 10.70 23.94
CA SER A 44 4.22 11.43 24.24
C SER A 44 5.45 10.72 23.67
N LYS A 45 5.41 9.39 23.57
CA LYS A 45 6.44 8.55 22.96
C LYS A 45 6.72 8.87 21.48
N PHE A 46 5.76 9.48 20.79
CA PHE A 46 5.90 9.85 19.37
C PHE A 46 6.43 11.28 19.18
N ASN A 47 6.53 12.08 20.24
CA ASN A 47 7.14 13.41 20.20
C ASN A 47 8.67 13.28 20.25
N GLN A 48 9.25 12.73 19.19
CA GLN A 48 10.71 12.63 19.04
C GLN A 48 11.23 13.89 18.36
N HIS A 49 12.10 14.63 19.06
CA HIS A 49 12.83 15.77 18.50
C HIS A 49 14.22 15.32 18.08
N LEU A 50 14.65 15.72 16.87
CA LEU A 50 16.00 15.44 16.41
C LEU A 50 16.99 16.33 17.15
N SER A 51 17.90 15.72 17.92
CA SER A 51 19.01 16.41 18.56
C SER A 51 20.19 16.48 17.59
N ILE A 52 20.24 17.51 16.75
CA ILE A 52 21.37 17.75 15.85
C ILE A 52 22.52 18.35 16.68
N PRO A 53 23.72 17.73 16.70
CA PRO A 53 24.87 18.26 17.40
C PRO A 53 25.21 19.70 16.96
N SER A 54 25.70 20.49 17.91
CA SER A 54 26.38 21.76 17.65
C SER A 54 27.80 21.64 18.16
N PHE A 55 28.77 22.06 17.36
CA PHE A 55 30.18 22.01 17.71
C PHE A 55 30.87 23.31 17.31
N THR A 56 31.92 23.66 18.03
CA THR A 56 32.80 24.78 17.69
C THR A 56 33.84 24.36 16.63
N LYS A 57 34.54 25.33 16.04
CA LYS A 57 35.61 25.05 15.07
C LYS A 57 36.74 24.21 15.67
N GLU A 58 37.10 24.49 16.92
CA GLU A 58 38.16 23.79 17.66
C GLU A 58 37.79 22.33 17.93
N GLU A 59 36.54 22.09 18.37
CA GLU A 59 36.01 20.74 18.55
C GLU A 59 35.98 19.97 17.23
N TYR A 60 35.56 20.63 16.14
CA TYR A 60 35.54 20.04 14.80
C TYR A 60 36.91 19.57 14.33
N GLU A 61 37.93 20.40 14.47
CA GLU A 61 39.30 20.04 14.08
C GLU A 61 39.83 18.88 14.94
N ALA A 62 39.51 18.86 16.25
CA ALA A 62 39.94 17.79 17.14
C ALA A 62 39.42 16.41 16.73
N PHE A 63 38.10 16.23 16.55
CA PHE A 63 37.54 14.90 16.24
C PHE A 63 37.78 14.45 14.79
N MET A 64 38.03 15.39 13.87
CA MET A 64 38.36 15.06 12.48
C MET A 64 39.79 14.55 12.36
N ASN A 65 40.75 15.19 13.06
CA ASN A 65 42.15 14.78 13.06
C ASN A 65 42.39 13.41 13.74
N GLU A 66 41.66 13.11 14.83
CA GLU A 66 41.74 11.80 15.51
C GLU A 66 41.31 10.63 14.60
N ASN A 67 40.34 10.84 13.72
CA ASN A 67 39.87 9.81 12.80
C ASN A 67 40.80 9.64 11.59
N GLU A 68 41.43 10.71 11.07
CA GLU A 68 42.40 10.59 9.97
C GLU A 68 43.62 9.73 10.37
N GLY A 69 44.06 9.83 11.64
CA GLY A 69 45.10 8.95 12.18
C GLY A 69 44.68 7.47 12.24
N THR A 70 43.40 7.20 12.50
CA THR A 70 42.85 5.85 12.64
C THR A 70 42.53 5.19 11.28
N GLN A 71 42.14 5.96 10.26
CA GLN A 71 41.92 5.44 8.90
C GLN A 71 43.21 4.93 8.26
N LYS A 72 44.33 5.66 8.42
CA LYS A 72 45.66 5.24 7.93
C LYS A 72 46.13 3.89 8.51
N SER A 73 45.77 3.57 9.76
CA SER A 73 46.11 2.27 10.36
C SER A 73 45.27 1.10 9.83
N VAL A 74 44.01 1.34 9.42
CA VAL A 74 43.09 0.28 8.96
C VAL A 74 43.24 -0.01 7.46
N GLU A 75 43.60 0.98 6.65
CA GLU A 75 43.96 0.77 5.23
C GLU A 75 45.18 -0.16 5.08
N SER A 76 46.11 -0.09 6.04
CA SER A 76 47.38 -0.83 5.99
C SER A 76 47.22 -2.35 6.20
N GLU A 77 46.13 -2.81 6.82
CA GLU A 77 45.89 -4.24 7.08
C GLU A 77 44.98 -4.91 6.03
N LYS A 78 44.26 -4.13 5.22
CA LYS A 78 43.32 -4.67 4.20
C LYS A 78 43.91 -4.78 2.80
N ASN A 79 45.02 -4.09 2.53
CA ASN A 79 45.61 -3.99 1.20
C ASN A 79 46.57 -5.14 0.84
N HIS A 80 46.18 -6.41 1.07
CA HIS A 80 46.92 -7.54 0.49
C HIS A 80 46.21 -8.30 -0.62
N ASN A 81 44.93 -8.05 -0.89
CA ASN A 81 44.22 -8.70 -1.98
C ASN A 81 43.25 -7.73 -2.67
N GLU A 82 43.76 -6.96 -3.63
CA GLU A 82 43.18 -6.79 -4.97
C GLU A 82 43.95 -5.68 -5.69
N SER A 83 44.64 -6.05 -6.76
CA SER A 83 45.41 -5.15 -7.59
C SER A 83 44.65 -4.82 -8.87
N PHE A 84 44.80 -3.54 -9.28
CA PHE A 84 44.41 -2.92 -10.56
C PHE A 84 42.93 -2.53 -10.76
N THR A 85 42.62 -1.25 -10.54
CA THR A 85 42.31 -0.29 -11.62
C THR A 85 42.35 1.17 -11.12
N ASN A 86 43.31 1.95 -11.66
CA ASN A 86 43.33 3.41 -11.83
C ASN A 86 42.80 4.32 -10.69
N GLU A 87 43.58 4.46 -9.62
CA GLU A 87 43.48 5.61 -8.71
C GLU A 87 44.28 6.81 -9.26
N LYS A 88 43.71 7.53 -10.23
CA LYS A 88 44.12 8.91 -10.56
C LYS A 88 42.92 9.70 -11.03
N LYS A 89 42.15 10.22 -10.07
CA LYS A 89 41.32 11.45 -10.14
C LYS A 89 40.35 11.43 -8.96
N ASP A 90 40.60 12.25 -7.93
CA ASP A 90 39.56 12.97 -7.16
C ASP A 90 40.10 13.79 -5.96
N GLU A 91 41.40 14.15 -5.93
CA GLU A 91 41.94 15.05 -4.89
C GLU A 91 41.33 16.48 -4.92
N GLY A 92 40.60 16.86 -5.97
CA GLY A 92 39.98 18.18 -6.11
C GLY A 92 38.50 18.28 -5.70
N LYS A 93 37.81 17.17 -5.38
CA LYS A 93 36.37 17.17 -5.12
C LYS A 93 35.98 17.22 -3.64
N ASN A 94 36.92 16.98 -2.72
CA ASN A 94 36.58 16.59 -1.34
C ASN A 94 37.00 17.58 -0.24
N SER A 95 37.50 18.77 -0.59
CA SER A 95 37.73 19.81 0.42
C SER A 95 36.38 20.43 0.81
N TRP A 96 35.93 20.11 2.01
CA TRP A 96 34.79 20.75 2.67
C TRP A 96 35.34 21.79 3.64
N SER A 97 34.88 23.03 3.53
CA SER A 97 35.24 24.06 4.50
C SER A 97 34.39 23.90 5.77
N PHE A 98 34.93 24.31 6.92
CA PHE A 98 34.16 24.33 8.16
C PHE A 98 32.90 25.22 8.03
N GLU A 99 33.01 26.35 7.33
CA GLU A 99 31.89 27.25 7.05
C GLU A 99 30.78 26.57 6.22
N GLU A 100 31.15 25.74 5.24
CA GLU A 100 30.21 24.95 4.44
C GLU A 100 29.47 23.93 5.32
N ILE A 101 30.18 23.28 6.24
CA ILE A 101 29.61 22.29 7.15
C ILE A 101 28.71 22.95 8.19
N GLU A 102 29.12 24.06 8.79
CA GLU A 102 28.28 24.82 9.71
C GLU A 102 26.99 25.30 9.02
N TYR A 103 27.11 25.79 7.78
CA TYR A 103 25.96 26.16 6.96
C TYR A 103 25.03 24.97 6.72
N LEU A 104 25.57 23.80 6.37
CA LEU A 104 24.79 22.57 6.21
C LEU A 104 24.05 22.18 7.50
N PHE A 105 24.72 22.21 8.65
CA PHE A 105 24.10 21.90 9.94
C PHE A 105 23.00 22.91 10.32
N ASN A 106 23.18 24.18 9.98
CA ASN A 106 22.16 25.21 10.17
C ASN A 106 20.93 24.97 9.27
N LEU A 107 21.12 24.53 8.03
CA LEU A 107 20.01 24.11 7.17
C LEU A 107 19.31 22.85 7.72
N CYS A 108 20.07 21.88 8.20
CA CYS A 108 19.55 20.66 8.84
C CYS A 108 18.65 20.99 10.04
N LYS A 109 19.04 21.98 10.86
CA LYS A 109 18.24 22.48 12.00
C LYS A 109 16.99 23.23 11.57
N LYS A 110 17.06 24.03 10.51
CA LYS A 110 15.90 24.81 10.02
C LYS A 110 14.83 23.95 9.34
N TYR A 111 15.24 22.86 8.68
CA TYR A 111 14.37 22.02 7.86
C TYR A 111 14.18 20.60 8.39
N ASP A 112 14.53 20.32 9.65
CA ASP A 112 14.35 19.02 10.31
C ASP A 112 14.84 17.82 9.49
N LEU A 113 16.07 17.91 8.93
CA LEU A 113 16.67 16.89 8.05
C LEU A 113 15.85 16.49 6.81
N ARG A 114 14.96 17.36 6.33
CA ARG A 114 14.27 17.16 5.04
C ARG A 114 15.23 17.41 3.88
N TRP A 115 16.00 16.38 3.52
CA TRP A 115 17.08 16.42 2.53
C TRP A 115 16.72 17.07 1.19
N PHE A 116 15.50 16.86 0.68
CA PHE A 116 15.07 17.48 -0.58
C PHE A 116 14.92 19.01 -0.48
N LEU A 117 14.42 19.52 0.65
CA LEU A 117 14.32 20.96 0.89
C LEU A 117 15.69 21.57 1.18
N ILE A 118 16.53 20.84 1.93
CA ILE A 118 17.91 21.24 2.21
C ILE A 118 18.69 21.37 0.90
N PHE A 119 18.58 20.38 0.02
CA PHE A 119 19.22 20.37 -1.29
C PHE A 119 18.71 21.50 -2.19
N ASP A 120 17.40 21.74 -2.25
CA ASP A 120 16.80 22.85 -3.01
C ASP A 120 17.27 24.24 -2.53
N ARG A 121 17.50 24.39 -1.22
CA ARG A 121 17.94 25.65 -0.60
C ARG A 121 19.46 25.77 -0.44
N TYR A 122 20.22 24.77 -0.86
CA TYR A 122 21.67 24.75 -0.72
C TYR A 122 22.31 25.65 -1.77
N SER A 123 22.93 26.76 -1.35
CA SER A 123 23.50 27.76 -2.27
C SER A 123 25.02 27.88 -2.21
N TYR A 124 25.71 27.11 -1.39
CA TYR A 124 27.16 27.25 -1.21
C TYR A 124 27.94 26.74 -2.42
N ASN A 125 27.59 25.55 -2.92
CA ASN A 125 28.22 24.95 -4.10
C ASN A 125 27.20 24.10 -4.88
N ASN A 126 26.97 24.47 -6.15
CA ASN A 126 26.01 23.81 -7.04
C ASN A 126 26.52 22.47 -7.59
N SER A 127 27.77 22.08 -7.32
CA SER A 127 28.34 20.81 -7.79
C SER A 127 28.08 19.64 -6.84
N ARG A 128 27.59 19.89 -5.61
CA ARG A 128 27.33 18.85 -4.62
C ARG A 128 26.08 18.07 -4.97
N THR A 129 26.14 16.74 -4.87
CA THR A 129 24.94 15.91 -4.97
C THR A 129 24.24 15.78 -3.62
N LEU A 130 22.96 15.39 -3.64
CA LEU A 130 22.20 15.13 -2.41
C LEU A 130 22.85 14.06 -1.53
N GLU A 131 23.50 13.05 -2.14
CA GLU A 131 24.18 12.00 -1.39
C GLU A 131 25.48 12.51 -0.76
N ASP A 132 26.21 13.41 -1.42
CA ASP A 132 27.41 14.05 -0.87
C ASP A 132 27.08 14.85 0.41
N LEU A 133 25.96 15.59 0.41
CA LEU A 133 25.49 16.35 1.59
C LEU A 133 25.20 15.40 2.76
N LYS A 134 24.50 14.29 2.50
CA LYS A 134 24.19 13.27 3.52
C LYS A 134 25.45 12.62 4.04
N GLU A 135 26.35 12.21 3.16
CA GLU A 135 27.60 11.56 3.52
C GLU A 135 28.38 12.41 4.51
N LYS A 136 28.53 13.70 4.22
CA LYS A 136 29.28 14.60 5.10
C LYS A 136 28.58 14.88 6.41
N PHE A 137 27.26 15.02 6.40
CA PHE A 137 26.50 15.14 7.64
C PHE A 137 26.62 13.91 8.54
N TYR A 138 26.47 12.70 7.99
CA TYR A 138 26.57 11.47 8.78
C TYR A 138 28.01 11.18 9.19
N TYR A 139 29.00 11.48 8.34
CA TYR A 139 30.41 11.35 8.65
C TYR A 139 30.81 12.24 9.84
N THR A 140 30.43 13.52 9.79
CA THR A 140 30.69 14.47 10.89
C THR A 140 29.96 14.06 12.17
N CYS A 141 28.68 13.67 12.09
CA CYS A 141 27.94 13.17 13.25
C CYS A 141 28.58 11.91 13.84
N ARG A 142 29.01 10.95 13.01
CA ARG A 142 29.67 9.72 13.48
C ARG A 142 30.95 10.05 14.22
N ASN A 143 31.76 10.97 13.71
CA ASN A 143 33.01 11.36 14.35
C ASN A 143 32.75 12.14 15.65
N TYR A 144 31.76 13.02 15.67
CA TYR A 144 31.31 13.71 16.88
C TYR A 144 30.86 12.72 17.98
N PHE A 145 29.99 11.76 17.64
CA PHE A 145 29.50 10.78 18.62
C PHE A 145 30.59 9.81 19.07
N LYS A 146 31.56 9.47 18.21
CA LYS A 146 32.73 8.67 18.63
C LYS A 146 33.57 9.41 19.68
N ALA A 147 33.79 10.72 19.48
CA ALA A 147 34.59 11.54 20.39
C ALA A 147 33.85 11.84 21.70
N SER A 148 32.54 12.08 21.64
CA SER A 148 31.72 12.39 22.81
C SER A 148 31.36 11.13 23.61
N ASP A 149 30.83 10.08 22.96
CA ASP A 149 30.30 8.88 23.62
C ASP A 149 30.60 7.59 22.80
N PRO A 150 31.75 6.93 23.02
CA PRO A 150 32.14 5.71 22.28
C PRO A 150 31.16 4.52 22.38
N SER A 151 30.29 4.48 23.40
CA SER A 151 29.37 3.37 23.67
C SER A 151 27.93 3.62 23.19
N ASN A 152 27.66 4.70 22.45
CA ASN A 152 26.29 5.04 22.05
C ASN A 152 25.77 4.08 20.95
N PRO A 153 24.61 3.40 21.13
CA PRO A 153 24.04 2.50 20.12
C PRO A 153 23.73 3.18 18.78
N LEU A 154 23.58 4.51 18.76
CA LEU A 154 23.34 5.31 17.54
C LEU A 154 24.51 5.25 16.55
N LEU A 155 25.74 4.96 16.99
CA LEU A 155 26.91 4.85 16.11
C LEU A 155 26.73 3.78 15.01
N SER A 156 26.02 2.70 15.33
CA SER A 156 25.69 1.65 14.35
C SER A 156 24.73 2.14 13.27
N SER A 157 23.79 3.03 13.62
CA SER A 157 22.78 3.59 12.72
C SER A 157 23.32 4.72 11.83
N LEU A 158 24.43 5.34 12.22
CA LEU A 158 25.08 6.46 11.50
C LEU A 158 26.00 5.99 10.36
N ASN A 159 25.99 4.70 10.01
CA ASN A 159 26.78 4.17 8.89
C ASN A 159 26.06 4.41 7.55
N PHE A 160 26.28 5.59 6.98
CA PHE A 160 25.79 5.94 5.64
C PHE A 160 26.90 5.75 4.60
N SER A 161 26.60 5.00 3.54
CA SER A 161 27.49 4.82 2.39
C SER A 161 26.84 5.40 1.13
N ALA A 162 27.43 6.44 0.56
CA ALA A 162 26.89 7.12 -0.62
C ALA A 162 26.77 6.19 -1.84
N GLU A 163 27.76 5.31 -2.05
CA GLU A 163 27.79 4.36 -3.18
C GLU A 163 26.57 3.43 -3.20
N LYS A 164 26.24 2.81 -2.06
CA LYS A 164 25.08 1.92 -1.97
C LYS A 164 23.76 2.66 -2.19
N GLU A 165 23.67 3.92 -1.78
CA GLU A 165 22.47 4.72 -2.01
C GLU A 165 22.33 5.10 -3.49
N ILE A 166 23.45 5.39 -4.17
CA ILE A 166 23.49 5.62 -5.62
C ILE A 166 23.08 4.36 -6.38
N GLU A 167 23.63 3.19 -6.02
CA GLU A 167 23.25 1.90 -6.61
C GLU A 167 21.78 1.59 -6.40
N ARG A 168 21.29 1.79 -5.17
CA ARG A 168 19.87 1.64 -4.83
C ARG A 168 18.99 2.56 -5.66
N LYS A 169 19.39 3.83 -5.82
CA LYS A 169 18.66 4.80 -6.65
C LYS A 169 18.63 4.37 -8.11
N LYS A 170 19.77 3.92 -8.67
CA LYS A 170 19.85 3.36 -10.03
C LYS A 170 18.96 2.12 -10.19
N TYR A 171 18.94 1.23 -9.19
CA TYR A 171 18.08 0.05 -9.19
C TYR A 171 16.59 0.42 -9.17
N LEU A 172 16.19 1.36 -8.31
CA LEU A 172 14.81 1.86 -8.25
C LEU A 172 14.41 2.56 -9.54
N GLN A 173 15.30 3.35 -10.12
CA GLN A 173 15.06 3.99 -11.41
C GLN A 173 14.87 2.94 -12.50
N ARG A 174 15.69 1.89 -12.52
CA ARG A 174 15.53 0.75 -13.43
C ARG A 174 14.19 0.05 -13.22
N LEU A 175 13.75 -0.14 -11.97
CA LEU A 175 12.47 -0.75 -11.64
C LEU A 175 11.29 0.12 -12.12
N LEU A 176 11.38 1.44 -11.91
CA LEU A 176 10.37 2.39 -12.34
C LEU A 176 10.29 2.49 -13.87
N SER A 177 11.41 2.34 -14.58
CA SER A 177 11.46 2.36 -16.04
C SER A 177 11.08 1.03 -16.71
N ARG A 178 10.78 -0.03 -15.95
CA ARG A 178 10.39 -1.34 -16.53
C ARG A 178 9.07 -1.23 -17.28
N SER A 179 9.02 -1.81 -18.46
CA SER A 179 7.78 -1.95 -19.21
C SER A 179 6.95 -3.13 -18.67
N ALA A 180 5.62 -3.06 -18.85
CA ALA A 180 4.73 -4.16 -18.44
C ALA A 180 5.03 -5.48 -19.20
N ALA A 181 5.58 -5.39 -20.41
CA ALA A 181 5.99 -6.56 -21.18
C ALA A 181 7.21 -7.26 -20.57
N GLU A 182 8.23 -6.49 -20.18
CA GLU A 182 9.43 -7.02 -19.50
C GLU A 182 9.06 -7.68 -18.17
N ILE A 183 8.10 -7.12 -17.42
CA ILE A 183 7.64 -7.72 -16.16
C ILE A 183 6.97 -9.08 -16.41
N ALA A 184 6.11 -9.19 -17.42
CA ALA A 184 5.44 -10.44 -17.75
C ALA A 184 6.43 -11.53 -18.22
N GLU A 185 7.46 -11.13 -18.98
CA GLU A 185 8.53 -12.02 -19.40
C GLU A 185 9.38 -12.50 -18.20
N GLU A 186 9.81 -11.58 -17.31
CA GLU A 186 10.54 -11.94 -16.09
C GLU A 186 9.72 -12.89 -15.20
N GLU A 187 8.42 -12.63 -15.02
CA GLU A 187 7.53 -13.51 -14.26
C GLU A 187 7.40 -14.90 -14.91
N ALA A 188 7.29 -14.96 -16.24
CA ALA A 188 7.25 -16.22 -16.98
C ALA A 188 8.55 -17.03 -16.79
N LEU A 189 9.71 -16.36 -16.85
CA LEU A 189 11.02 -16.98 -16.61
C LEU A 189 11.16 -17.47 -15.17
N VAL A 190 10.66 -16.72 -14.17
CA VAL A 190 10.68 -17.16 -12.77
C VAL A 190 9.80 -18.39 -12.57
N VAL A 191 8.62 -18.44 -13.20
CA VAL A 191 7.73 -19.61 -13.15
C VAL A 191 8.39 -20.82 -13.80
N GLU A 192 9.05 -20.62 -14.94
CA GLU A 192 9.80 -21.67 -15.63
C GLU A 192 10.98 -22.17 -14.79
N SER A 193 11.76 -21.27 -14.19
CA SER A 193 12.86 -21.61 -13.28
C SER A 193 12.38 -22.44 -12.09
N LYS A 194 11.29 -22.02 -11.43
CA LYS A 194 10.68 -22.79 -10.33
C LYS A 194 10.17 -24.15 -10.79
N LYS A 195 9.64 -24.24 -12.02
CA LYS A 195 9.21 -25.51 -12.61
C LYS A 195 10.39 -26.45 -12.81
N PHE A 196 11.54 -25.95 -13.28
CA PHE A 196 12.77 -26.73 -13.37
C PHE A 196 13.31 -27.13 -11.99
N GLU A 197 13.25 -26.25 -10.99
CA GLU A 197 13.67 -26.57 -9.62
C GLU A 197 12.80 -27.69 -9.01
N MET A 198 11.48 -27.61 -9.18
CA MET A 198 10.55 -28.66 -8.74
C MET A 198 10.77 -29.97 -9.49
N ALA A 199 11.00 -29.90 -10.81
CA ALA A 199 11.32 -31.08 -11.61
C ALA A 199 12.63 -31.74 -11.16
N ALA A 200 13.69 -30.95 -10.89
CA ALA A 200 14.96 -31.44 -10.38
C ALA A 200 14.82 -32.08 -8.98
N LYS A 201 14.04 -31.47 -8.08
CA LYS A 201 13.74 -32.06 -6.77
C LYS A 201 12.98 -33.38 -6.91
N ARG A 202 12.04 -33.46 -7.85
CA ARG A 202 11.28 -34.68 -8.13
C ARG A 202 12.19 -35.79 -8.67
N THR A 203 13.05 -35.51 -9.65
CA THR A 203 13.97 -36.51 -10.21
C THR A 203 15.00 -36.98 -9.18
N LEU A 204 15.45 -36.10 -8.29
CA LEU A 204 16.30 -36.47 -7.15
C LEU A 204 15.57 -37.41 -6.17
N ALA A 205 14.32 -37.11 -5.81
CA ALA A 205 13.52 -37.98 -4.94
C ALA A 205 13.21 -39.34 -5.60
N GLU A 206 12.91 -39.36 -6.90
CA GLU A 206 12.73 -40.58 -7.67
C GLU A 206 14.04 -41.40 -7.70
N ARG A 207 15.19 -40.74 -7.90
CA ARG A 207 16.51 -41.38 -7.83
C ARG A 207 16.80 -41.94 -6.45
N GLU A 208 16.55 -41.20 -5.37
CA GLU A 208 16.73 -41.68 -4.00
C GLU A 208 15.83 -42.88 -3.70
N SER A 209 14.57 -42.84 -4.14
CA SER A 209 13.65 -43.97 -4.01
C SER A 209 14.13 -45.20 -4.79
N LEU A 210 14.67 -45.02 -6.00
CA LEU A 210 15.24 -46.10 -6.79
C LEU A 210 16.50 -46.66 -6.12
N LEU A 211 17.38 -45.80 -5.62
CA LEU A 211 18.57 -46.22 -4.87
C LEU A 211 18.18 -46.99 -3.61
N ARG A 212 17.18 -46.53 -2.86
CA ARG A 212 16.64 -47.26 -1.69
C ARG A 212 15.94 -48.57 -2.06
N LEU A 213 15.46 -48.71 -3.29
CA LEU A 213 14.90 -49.96 -3.78
C LEU A 213 15.99 -50.93 -4.25
N LEU A 214 17.05 -50.40 -4.86
CA LEU A 214 18.21 -51.14 -5.33
C LEU A 214 19.11 -51.58 -4.16
N ASP A 215 19.17 -50.77 -3.11
CA ASP A 215 19.75 -51.08 -1.80
C ASP A 215 18.77 -52.01 -1.05
N SER A 216 18.55 -53.19 -1.63
CA SER A 216 17.85 -54.27 -0.95
C SER A 216 18.59 -54.55 0.35
N PRO A 217 17.90 -54.73 1.50
CA PRO A 217 18.57 -55.06 2.74
C PRO A 217 19.40 -56.33 2.53
N HIS A 218 20.73 -56.21 2.68
CA HIS A 218 21.59 -57.38 2.77
C HIS A 218 21.11 -58.16 3.99
N SER A 219 20.61 -59.38 3.78
CA SER A 219 20.13 -60.22 4.87
C SER A 219 21.34 -60.73 5.65
N ASP A 220 21.74 -60.00 6.69
CA ASP A 220 22.82 -60.40 7.61
C ASP A 220 22.45 -61.61 8.49
N GLN A 221 21.24 -62.16 8.34
CA GLN A 221 20.79 -63.31 9.10
C GLN A 221 21.12 -64.62 8.37
N THR A 222 21.78 -65.51 9.08
CA THR A 222 22.10 -66.86 8.60
C THR A 222 20.83 -67.68 8.39
N ILE A 223 20.75 -68.34 7.22
CA ILE A 223 19.59 -69.11 6.71
C ILE A 223 19.07 -70.15 7.71
N THR A 224 19.91 -70.60 8.65
CA THR A 224 19.60 -71.58 9.69
C THR A 224 18.42 -71.19 10.59
N GLN A 225 18.17 -69.90 10.83
CA GLN A 225 17.04 -69.46 11.67
C GLN A 225 15.67 -69.70 11.01
N TYR A 226 15.65 -69.82 9.67
CA TYR A 226 14.41 -69.98 8.89
C TYR A 226 14.11 -71.43 8.48
N LEU A 227 15.02 -72.36 8.76
CA LEU A 227 14.82 -73.79 8.50
C LEU A 227 13.86 -74.45 9.50
N THR A 228 13.58 -73.79 10.63
CA THR A 228 12.58 -74.26 11.59
C THR A 228 11.17 -73.82 11.17
N SER A 229 10.16 -74.65 11.44
CA SER A 229 8.75 -74.35 11.10
C SER A 229 8.23 -73.06 11.75
N GLN A 230 8.76 -72.71 12.94
CA GLN A 230 8.47 -71.44 13.60
C GLN A 230 9.14 -70.25 12.90
N GLY A 231 10.41 -70.38 12.50
CA GLY A 231 11.12 -69.34 11.72
C GLY A 231 10.45 -69.08 10.37
N MET A 232 9.98 -70.14 9.70
CA MET A 232 9.27 -70.03 8.42
C MET A 232 7.92 -69.29 8.56
N SER A 233 7.17 -69.53 9.65
CA SER A 233 5.94 -68.78 9.95
C SER A 233 6.19 -67.29 10.23
N GLN A 234 7.29 -66.96 10.92
CA GLN A 234 7.67 -65.56 11.16
C GLN A 234 8.05 -64.86 9.87
N LEU A 235 8.79 -65.52 8.97
CA LEU A 235 9.13 -64.98 7.66
C LEU A 235 7.90 -64.80 6.77
N TYR A 236 6.98 -65.76 6.78
CA TYR A 236 5.71 -65.65 6.05
C TYR A 236 4.88 -64.44 6.50
N ASN A 237 4.78 -64.22 7.82
CA ASN A 237 4.08 -63.07 8.37
C ASN A 237 4.79 -61.74 8.05
N ALA A 238 6.12 -61.73 8.07
CA ALA A 238 6.91 -60.56 7.68
C ALA A 238 6.73 -60.21 6.18
N LEU A 239 6.73 -61.21 5.30
CA LEU A 239 6.53 -61.05 3.86
C LEU A 239 5.14 -60.51 3.52
N LEU A 240 4.10 -60.97 4.24
CA LEU A 240 2.75 -60.47 4.10
C LEU A 240 2.63 -59.01 4.57
N ALA A 241 3.36 -58.61 5.60
CA ALA A 241 3.40 -57.23 6.07
C ALA A 241 4.14 -56.30 5.08
N ASP A 242 5.22 -56.76 4.43
CA ASP A 242 6.03 -55.93 3.54
C ASP A 242 5.30 -55.57 2.23
N LYS A 243 4.43 -56.46 1.73
CA LYS A 243 3.54 -56.19 0.58
C LYS A 243 2.64 -54.96 0.79
N THR A 244 2.34 -54.61 2.05
CA THR A 244 1.49 -53.48 2.41
C THR A 244 2.24 -52.14 2.52
N ARG A 245 3.58 -52.14 2.62
CA ARG A 245 4.38 -50.93 2.85
C ARG A 245 4.93 -50.27 1.57
N LYS A 246 5.10 -51.00 0.46
CA LYS A 246 5.72 -50.48 -0.77
C LYS A 246 4.78 -49.95 -1.87
N ARG A 247 3.48 -49.78 -1.62
CA ARG A 247 2.52 -49.24 -2.62
C ARG A 247 1.54 -48.22 -2.07
N LYS A 248 2.03 -47.16 -1.44
CA LYS A 248 1.27 -45.90 -1.36
C LYS A 248 1.97 -44.84 -2.19
N HIS A 249 1.69 -44.88 -3.49
CA HIS A 249 1.92 -43.79 -4.41
C HIS A 249 0.76 -42.81 -4.23
N ASP A 250 1.00 -41.68 -3.56
CA ASP A 250 0.02 -40.59 -3.45
C ASP A 250 -0.17 -39.95 -4.84
N LEU A 251 -1.32 -40.19 -5.46
CA LEU A 251 -1.87 -39.32 -6.51
C LEU A 251 -2.92 -38.42 -5.86
N ASN A 252 -2.48 -37.46 -5.05
CA ASN A 252 -3.31 -36.31 -4.73
C ASN A 252 -3.18 -35.31 -5.88
N ILE A 253 -4.09 -35.41 -6.85
CA ILE A 253 -4.34 -34.36 -7.85
C ILE A 253 -5.25 -33.33 -7.15
N PRO A 254 -4.82 -32.07 -6.94
CA PRO A 254 -5.68 -31.06 -6.33
C PRO A 254 -6.89 -30.76 -7.22
N GLU A 255 -8.08 -30.84 -6.65
CA GLU A 255 -9.35 -30.54 -7.31
C GLU A 255 -9.38 -29.06 -7.77
N ASN A 256 -9.72 -28.84 -9.05
CA ASN A 256 -9.54 -27.56 -9.72
C ASN A 256 -10.56 -26.50 -9.23
N PRO A 257 -10.14 -25.34 -8.67
CA PRO A 257 -11.02 -24.33 -8.06
C PRO A 257 -12.11 -23.74 -8.99
N TRP A 258 -11.90 -23.84 -10.31
CA TRP A 258 -12.78 -23.31 -11.34
C TRP A 258 -14.17 -23.98 -11.37
N MET A 259 -14.23 -25.29 -11.06
CA MET A 259 -15.46 -26.06 -11.17
C MET A 259 -16.50 -25.67 -10.10
N LYS A 260 -16.01 -25.26 -8.92
CA LYS A 260 -16.83 -24.76 -7.81
C LYS A 260 -17.42 -23.38 -8.10
N GLN A 261 -16.66 -22.52 -8.79
CA GLN A 261 -17.11 -21.20 -9.18
C GLN A 261 -18.24 -21.26 -10.23
N GLN A 262 -18.16 -22.21 -11.16
CA GLN A 262 -19.16 -22.39 -12.21
C GLN A 262 -20.51 -22.89 -11.67
N GLN A 263 -20.50 -23.77 -10.66
CA GLN A 263 -21.73 -24.19 -9.95
C GLN A 263 -22.41 -23.05 -9.19
N GLN A 264 -21.64 -22.15 -8.58
CA GLN A 264 -22.18 -20.97 -7.88
C GLN A 264 -22.85 -19.98 -8.85
N PHE A 265 -22.28 -19.78 -10.05
CA PHE A 265 -22.90 -18.94 -11.07
C PHE A 265 -24.20 -19.51 -11.64
N ALA A 266 -24.30 -20.84 -11.78
CA ALA A 266 -25.51 -21.49 -12.25
C ALA A 266 -26.70 -21.30 -11.27
N GLN A 267 -26.45 -21.42 -9.97
CA GLN A 267 -27.46 -21.17 -8.93
C GLN A 267 -27.93 -19.71 -8.91
N HIS A 268 -27.02 -18.76 -9.11
CA HIS A 268 -27.35 -17.33 -9.11
C HIS A 268 -28.19 -16.89 -10.32
N ARG A 269 -28.05 -17.57 -11.47
CA ARG A 269 -28.85 -17.32 -12.69
C ARG A 269 -30.29 -17.79 -12.53
N GLN A 270 -30.52 -18.89 -11.82
CA GLN A 270 -31.86 -19.47 -11.63
C GLN A 270 -32.76 -18.60 -10.73
N LEU A 271 -32.16 -17.89 -9.76
CA LEU A 271 -32.86 -16.94 -8.89
C LEU A 271 -33.28 -15.64 -9.62
N GLN A 272 -32.56 -15.21 -10.66
CA GLN A 272 -32.93 -14.01 -11.43
C GLN A 272 -34.10 -14.25 -12.39
N GLN A 273 -34.28 -15.48 -12.90
CA GLN A 273 -35.37 -15.79 -13.84
C GLN A 273 -36.75 -15.84 -13.18
N LEU A 274 -36.83 -16.07 -11.87
CA LEU A 274 -38.10 -16.05 -11.12
C LEU A 274 -38.67 -14.64 -10.91
N ASN A 275 -37.86 -13.59 -11.05
CA ASN A 275 -38.29 -12.19 -10.86
C ASN A 275 -38.79 -11.50 -12.15
N VAL A 276 -38.75 -12.18 -13.32
CA VAL A 276 -39.11 -11.56 -14.62
C VAL A 276 -40.55 -11.89 -15.07
N LYS A 277 -41.23 -12.89 -14.48
CA LYS A 277 -42.59 -13.27 -14.86
C LYS A 277 -43.69 -12.51 -14.11
N LYS A 278 -43.78 -11.19 -14.28
CA LYS A 278 -45.05 -10.46 -14.03
C LYS A 278 -45.10 -9.09 -14.70
N SER A 279 -45.35 -9.05 -16.01
CA SER A 279 -45.98 -7.88 -16.66
C SER A 279 -46.36 -8.19 -18.11
N GLU A 280 -47.57 -8.66 -18.32
CA GLU A 280 -48.32 -8.45 -19.57
C GLU A 280 -49.74 -8.06 -19.18
N VAL A 281 -50.23 -6.89 -19.62
CA VAL A 281 -51.58 -6.63 -20.17
C VAL A 281 -51.66 -5.18 -20.70
N LYS A 282 -51.98 -5.11 -22.01
CA LYS A 282 -52.64 -4.13 -22.90
C LYS A 282 -52.95 -2.68 -22.48
N GLU A 283 -52.76 -1.79 -23.46
CA GLU A 283 -53.12 -0.38 -23.54
C GLU A 283 -54.64 -0.10 -23.64
N ASN A 284 -55.10 0.99 -23.02
CA ASN A 284 -55.99 2.00 -23.64
C ASN A 284 -56.17 3.28 -22.78
N LEU A 285 -56.10 4.41 -23.50
CA LEU A 285 -56.43 5.85 -23.31
C LEU A 285 -57.12 6.42 -22.04
N SER A 286 -56.49 7.50 -21.51
CA SER A 286 -56.97 8.70 -20.77
C SER A 286 -56.28 8.98 -19.40
N PRO A 287 -55.96 10.25 -19.04
CA PRO A 287 -54.89 10.55 -18.09
C PRO A 287 -55.42 10.60 -16.64
N LYS A 288 -55.64 9.44 -16.03
CA LYS A 288 -55.63 9.34 -14.56
C LYS A 288 -54.25 8.88 -14.13
N LYS A 289 -53.46 9.82 -13.58
CA LYS A 289 -52.11 9.56 -13.04
C LYS A 289 -52.11 8.28 -12.20
N THR A 290 -51.36 7.29 -12.65
CA THR A 290 -51.27 5.96 -12.03
C THR A 290 -50.86 6.09 -10.56
N LYS A 291 -51.30 5.17 -9.69
CA LYS A 291 -50.96 5.14 -8.25
C LYS A 291 -49.45 5.27 -8.00
N ARG A 292 -48.63 4.71 -8.91
CA ARG A 292 -47.16 4.84 -8.92
C ARG A 292 -46.67 6.27 -9.17
N GLN A 293 -47.23 7.00 -10.13
CA GLN A 293 -46.89 8.41 -10.39
C GLN A 293 -47.29 9.33 -9.21
N ARG A 294 -48.43 9.08 -8.55
CA ARG A 294 -48.81 9.83 -7.34
C ARG A 294 -47.85 9.58 -6.19
N GLN A 295 -47.38 8.34 -6.01
CA GLN A 295 -46.40 7.97 -4.99
C GLN A 295 -45.01 8.58 -5.28
N GLU A 296 -44.59 8.61 -6.55
CA GLU A 296 -43.37 9.30 -6.99
C GLU A 296 -43.46 10.81 -6.77
N MET A 297 -44.61 11.43 -7.02
CA MET A 297 -44.83 12.86 -6.77
C MET A 297 -44.86 13.22 -5.27
N GLN A 298 -45.48 12.39 -4.43
CA GLN A 298 -45.47 12.57 -2.97
C GLN A 298 -44.06 12.37 -2.39
N THR A 299 -43.29 11.41 -2.88
CA THR A 299 -41.90 11.22 -2.43
C THR A 299 -41.00 12.36 -2.89
N ALA A 300 -41.23 12.95 -4.08
CA ALA A 300 -40.54 14.15 -4.52
C ALA A 300 -40.85 15.38 -3.66
N LEU A 301 -42.12 15.56 -3.25
CA LEU A 301 -42.53 16.63 -2.33
C LEU A 301 -41.87 16.50 -0.95
N LYS A 302 -41.83 15.27 -0.40
CA LYS A 302 -41.17 14.98 0.88
C LYS A 302 -39.66 15.25 0.84
N ARG A 303 -39.00 14.94 -0.29
CA ARG A 303 -37.57 15.28 -0.50
C ARG A 303 -37.33 16.79 -0.48
N LYS A 304 -38.21 17.57 -1.12
CA LYS A 304 -38.11 19.05 -1.12
C LYS A 304 -38.25 19.64 0.28
N SER A 305 -39.14 19.11 1.12
CA SER A 305 -39.26 19.57 2.52
C SER A 305 -38.06 19.16 3.38
N GLU A 306 -37.52 17.95 3.20
CA GLU A 306 -36.35 17.47 3.93
C GLU A 306 -35.08 18.25 3.55
N SER A 307 -34.89 18.59 2.27
CA SER A 307 -33.78 19.44 1.83
C SER A 307 -33.92 20.88 2.36
N ALA A 308 -35.13 21.44 2.40
CA ALA A 308 -35.36 22.76 2.95
C ALA A 308 -35.07 22.82 4.47
N TYR A 309 -35.41 21.75 5.20
CA TYR A 309 -35.05 21.62 6.61
C TYR A 309 -33.53 21.52 6.83
N ALA A 310 -32.82 20.77 5.96
CA ALA A 310 -31.36 20.68 6.00
C ALA A 310 -30.68 22.03 5.70
N GLU A 311 -31.18 22.81 4.74
CA GLU A 311 -30.70 24.18 4.48
C GLU A 311 -30.92 25.11 5.67
N GLN A 312 -32.06 24.97 6.37
CA GLN A 312 -32.36 25.76 7.56
C GLN A 312 -31.40 25.44 8.73
N LEU A 313 -31.00 24.17 8.88
CA LEU A 313 -29.99 23.76 9.88
C LEU A 313 -28.57 24.26 9.56
N LEU A 314 -28.27 24.52 8.28
CA LEU A 314 -26.95 24.96 7.84
C LEU A 314 -26.81 26.48 7.80
N LYS A 315 -27.84 27.24 8.14
CA LYS A 315 -27.89 28.71 8.03
C LYS A 315 -26.72 29.42 8.72
N ASP A 316 -26.19 28.86 9.79
CA ASP A 316 -25.12 29.46 10.60
C ASP A 316 -23.70 29.19 10.05
N PHE A 317 -23.54 28.34 9.04
CA PHE A 317 -22.23 28.02 8.44
C PHE A 317 -21.86 28.99 7.33
N ASN A 318 -20.64 29.53 7.38
CA ASN A 318 -20.11 30.39 6.33
C ASN A 318 -19.82 29.60 5.03
N SER A 319 -19.85 30.27 3.87
CA SER A 319 -19.65 29.64 2.55
C SER A 319 -18.29 28.92 2.45
N ASP A 320 -17.25 29.51 3.04
CA ASP A 320 -15.90 28.95 3.04
C ASP A 320 -15.76 27.76 4.00
N GLU A 321 -16.48 27.78 5.13
CA GLU A 321 -16.53 26.65 6.07
C GLU A 321 -17.27 25.45 5.46
N ARG A 322 -18.34 25.70 4.71
CA ARG A 322 -19.07 24.66 3.97
C ARG A 322 -18.17 24.00 2.91
N LYS A 323 -17.35 24.77 2.20
CA LYS A 323 -16.37 24.25 1.23
C LYS A 323 -15.29 23.40 1.91
N ALA A 324 -14.71 23.91 3.01
CA ALA A 324 -13.65 23.24 3.75
C ALA A 324 -14.13 21.91 4.38
N LEU A 325 -15.30 21.93 5.01
CA LEU A 325 -15.91 20.74 5.63
C LEU A 325 -16.61 19.82 4.62
N GLY A 326 -16.79 20.27 3.37
CA GLY A 326 -17.42 19.50 2.32
C GLY A 326 -18.91 19.21 2.54
N VAL A 327 -19.60 20.11 3.24
CA VAL A 327 -21.02 19.95 3.56
C VAL A 327 -21.85 20.35 2.34
N ILE A 328 -22.47 19.35 1.70
CA ILE A 328 -23.34 19.55 0.54
C ILE A 328 -24.75 19.03 0.87
N THR A 329 -25.77 19.84 0.59
CA THR A 329 -27.17 19.43 0.65
C THR A 329 -27.50 18.55 -0.55
N HIS A 330 -27.37 17.24 -0.38
CA HIS A 330 -27.82 16.31 -1.42
C HIS A 330 -29.35 16.26 -1.44
N GLY A 331 -29.97 16.57 -2.59
CA GLY A 331 -31.42 16.38 -2.80
C GLY A 331 -31.83 14.91 -2.96
N GLU A 332 -30.88 13.99 -2.92
CA GLU A 332 -31.08 12.55 -3.01
C GLU A 332 -30.81 11.87 -1.67
N LYS A 333 -31.60 10.84 -1.34
CA LYS A 333 -31.41 10.04 -0.14
C LYS A 333 -30.14 9.20 -0.27
N LEU A 334 -29.03 9.70 0.27
CA LEU A 334 -27.80 8.95 0.36
C LEU A 334 -27.96 7.78 1.34
N SER A 335 -27.30 6.66 1.03
CA SER A 335 -27.09 5.61 2.02
C SER A 335 -26.35 6.22 3.22
N PRO A 336 -26.79 5.98 4.47
CA PRO A 336 -26.09 6.47 5.64
C PRO A 336 -24.69 5.84 5.72
N GLY A 337 -23.67 6.64 6.03
CA GLY A 337 -22.29 6.19 6.16
C GLY A 337 -21.27 7.30 5.89
N VAL A 338 -20.00 7.04 6.26
CA VAL A 338 -18.87 7.90 5.91
C VAL A 338 -18.36 7.49 4.54
N TYR A 339 -18.34 8.42 3.59
CA TYR A 339 -17.85 8.17 2.23
C TYR A 339 -16.77 9.17 1.87
N LEU A 340 -15.71 8.70 1.23
CA LEU A 340 -14.72 9.60 0.65
C LEU A 340 -15.36 10.35 -0.52
N ARG A 341 -15.03 11.64 -0.66
CA ARG A 341 -15.54 12.51 -1.74
C ARG A 341 -15.38 11.86 -3.13
N SER A 342 -14.24 11.19 -3.37
CA SER A 342 -13.92 10.50 -4.62
C SER A 342 -14.86 9.33 -4.96
N THR A 343 -15.59 8.77 -3.98
CA THR A 343 -16.49 7.63 -4.16
C THR A 343 -17.92 8.04 -4.53
N LYS A 344 -18.23 9.34 -4.51
CA LYS A 344 -19.57 9.90 -4.77
C LYS A 344 -19.75 10.48 -6.18
N LEU A 345 -18.84 10.20 -7.12
CA LEU A 345 -19.05 10.57 -8.53
C LEU A 345 -20.34 9.93 -9.06
N SER A 346 -21.14 10.73 -9.76
CA SER A 346 -22.36 10.27 -10.44
C SER A 346 -22.04 9.07 -11.33
N THR A 347 -22.64 7.91 -11.02
CA THR A 347 -22.49 6.68 -11.80
C THR A 347 -23.62 6.57 -12.83
N PHE A 348 -23.26 6.16 -14.04
CA PHE A 348 -24.21 5.99 -15.15
C PHE A 348 -24.45 4.50 -15.42
N LYS A 349 -25.53 4.17 -16.14
CA LYS A 349 -25.77 2.79 -16.58
C LYS A 349 -24.57 2.27 -17.41
N PRO A 350 -24.20 0.98 -17.34
CA PRO A 350 -22.96 0.46 -17.94
C PRO A 350 -22.78 0.80 -19.43
N ALA A 351 -23.84 0.75 -20.22
CA ALA A 351 -23.81 1.07 -21.65
C ALA A 351 -23.50 2.55 -21.95
N LEU A 352 -23.94 3.46 -21.09
CA LEU A 352 -23.66 4.89 -21.19
C LEU A 352 -22.28 5.22 -20.62
N GLN A 353 -21.89 4.55 -19.54
CA GLN A 353 -20.59 4.72 -18.91
C GLN A 353 -19.42 4.42 -19.85
N ASN A 354 -19.52 3.36 -20.66
CA ASN A 354 -18.47 3.04 -21.65
C ASN A 354 -18.33 4.12 -22.73
N LYS A 355 -19.43 4.76 -23.15
CA LYS A 355 -19.39 5.86 -24.11
C LYS A 355 -18.76 7.12 -23.51
N ILE A 356 -19.09 7.42 -22.25
CA ILE A 356 -18.49 8.53 -21.52
C ILE A 356 -16.97 8.30 -21.34
N LEU A 357 -16.55 7.06 -21.03
CA LEU A 357 -15.14 6.72 -20.92
C LEU A 357 -14.38 6.89 -22.24
N ALA A 358 -14.98 6.49 -23.37
CA ALA A 358 -14.39 6.71 -24.68
C ALA A 358 -14.21 8.21 -24.98
N ILE A 359 -15.22 9.05 -24.69
CA ILE A 359 -15.13 10.51 -24.89
C ILE A 359 -14.07 11.13 -23.95
N LEU A 360 -13.97 10.66 -22.71
CA LEU A 360 -12.93 11.12 -21.78
C LEU A 360 -11.53 10.75 -22.27
N GLN A 361 -11.37 9.55 -22.87
CA GLN A 361 -10.12 9.13 -23.48
C GLN A 361 -9.76 9.99 -24.71
N GLU A 362 -10.73 10.37 -25.54
CA GLU A 362 -10.54 11.31 -26.65
C GLU A 362 -10.10 12.70 -26.16
N LEU A 363 -10.68 13.17 -25.05
CA LEU A 363 -10.31 14.43 -24.40
C LEU A 363 -8.99 14.34 -23.61
N SER A 364 -8.32 13.17 -23.60
CA SER A 364 -7.12 12.90 -22.81
C SER A 364 -7.29 13.15 -21.31
N LEU A 365 -8.52 12.99 -20.80
CA LEU A 365 -8.85 13.16 -19.40
C LEU A 365 -9.01 11.79 -18.70
N PRO A 366 -8.43 11.60 -17.51
CA PRO A 366 -8.60 10.36 -16.77
C PRO A 366 -10.04 10.22 -16.26
N SER A 367 -10.54 8.98 -16.21
CA SER A 367 -11.89 8.68 -15.72
C SER A 367 -12.12 9.05 -14.25
N ARG A 368 -11.03 9.17 -13.49
CA ARG A 368 -11.00 9.71 -12.13
C ARG A 368 -9.96 10.83 -12.05
N PRO A 369 -10.27 11.96 -11.40
CA PRO A 369 -9.31 13.03 -11.24
C PRO A 369 -8.13 12.57 -10.37
N VAL A 370 -6.91 12.97 -10.76
CA VAL A 370 -5.66 12.66 -10.03
C VAL A 370 -5.67 13.25 -8.62
N MET A 371 -6.31 14.42 -8.45
CA MET A 371 -6.49 15.09 -7.16
C MET A 371 -7.98 15.34 -6.88
N PRO A 372 -8.62 14.54 -5.99
CA PRO A 372 -10.03 14.69 -5.64
C PRO A 372 -10.32 15.87 -4.68
N SER A 373 -9.96 17.11 -5.05
CA SER A 373 -10.33 18.31 -4.29
C SER A 373 -11.81 18.68 -4.51
N PHE A 374 -12.36 19.58 -3.69
CA PHE A 374 -13.75 20.03 -3.81
C PHE A 374 -14.02 20.60 -5.22
N ASP A 375 -13.23 21.57 -5.66
CA ASP A 375 -13.45 22.29 -6.92
C ASP A 375 -13.27 21.41 -8.16
N VAL A 376 -12.31 20.48 -8.11
CA VAL A 376 -12.04 19.54 -9.21
C VAL A 376 -13.19 18.55 -9.35
N MET A 377 -13.72 18.07 -8.24
CA MET A 377 -14.85 17.14 -8.22
C MET A 377 -16.13 17.79 -8.72
N GLU A 378 -16.40 19.05 -8.34
CA GLU A 378 -17.54 19.81 -8.82
C GLU A 378 -17.49 20.01 -10.34
N ARG A 379 -16.35 20.45 -10.87
CA ARG A 379 -16.16 20.61 -12.32
C ARG A 379 -16.23 19.29 -13.09
N GLN A 380 -15.69 18.21 -12.53
CA GLN A 380 -15.79 16.89 -13.14
C GLN A 380 -17.25 16.41 -13.21
N GLU A 381 -18.05 16.68 -12.19
CA GLU A 381 -19.48 16.33 -12.19
C GLU A 381 -20.29 17.18 -13.19
N GLU A 382 -19.97 18.48 -13.31
CA GLU A 382 -20.54 19.34 -14.34
C GLU A 382 -20.19 18.84 -15.76
N LEU A 383 -18.93 18.46 -15.97
CA LEU A 383 -18.45 17.89 -17.23
C LEU A 383 -19.21 16.59 -17.58
N LEU A 384 -19.35 15.67 -16.62
CA LEU A 384 -20.08 14.41 -16.83
C LEU A 384 -21.56 14.65 -17.18
N LYS A 385 -22.22 15.63 -16.53
CA LYS A 385 -23.60 16.03 -16.88
C LYS A 385 -23.68 16.57 -18.30
N LYS A 386 -22.76 17.46 -18.70
CA LYS A 386 -22.71 18.01 -20.07
C LYS A 386 -22.47 16.91 -21.11
N ILE A 387 -21.52 16.01 -20.88
CA ILE A 387 -21.26 14.87 -21.78
C ILE A 387 -22.52 14.02 -21.93
N ASN A 388 -23.24 13.72 -20.84
CA ASN A 388 -24.49 12.98 -20.93
C ASN A 388 -25.55 13.69 -21.79
N THR A 389 -25.74 15.01 -21.60
CA THR A 389 -26.68 15.78 -22.43
C THR A 389 -26.28 15.78 -23.91
N LEU A 390 -24.98 15.86 -24.22
CA LEU A 390 -24.48 15.81 -25.59
C LEU A 390 -24.65 14.43 -26.23
N ILE A 391 -24.47 13.35 -25.46
CA ILE A 391 -24.72 11.98 -25.96
C ILE A 391 -26.21 11.81 -26.33
N ASP A 392 -27.12 12.36 -25.53
CA ASP A 392 -28.55 12.28 -25.82
C ASP A 392 -28.93 13.15 -27.03
N LEU A 393 -28.36 14.36 -27.16
CA LEU A 393 -28.52 15.18 -28.36
C LEU A 393 -27.97 14.49 -29.61
N LYS A 394 -26.79 13.85 -29.53
CA LYS A 394 -26.21 13.09 -30.64
C LYS A 394 -27.15 11.98 -31.10
N LYS A 395 -27.75 11.22 -30.18
CA LYS A 395 -28.75 10.19 -30.55
C LYS A 395 -29.95 10.79 -31.30
N HIS A 396 -30.40 11.98 -30.91
CA HIS A 396 -31.49 12.64 -31.61
C HIS A 396 -31.08 13.07 -33.02
N VAL A 397 -29.89 13.65 -33.18
CA VAL A 397 -29.33 14.04 -34.48
C VAL A 397 -29.17 12.83 -35.39
N ASP A 398 -28.53 11.76 -34.92
CA ASP A 398 -28.34 10.51 -35.67
C ASP A 398 -29.69 9.94 -36.16
N LYS A 399 -30.74 10.05 -35.32
CA LYS A 399 -32.10 9.61 -35.68
C LYS A 399 -32.72 10.49 -36.77
N TYR A 400 -32.53 11.81 -36.70
CA TYR A 400 -33.02 12.74 -37.73
C TYR A 400 -32.27 12.54 -39.05
N GLU A 401 -30.94 12.38 -39.03
CA GLU A 401 -30.13 12.13 -40.22
C GLU A 401 -30.49 10.80 -40.89
N ALA A 402 -30.67 9.74 -40.10
CA ALA A 402 -31.15 8.46 -40.61
C ALA A 402 -32.55 8.57 -41.22
N GLY A 403 -33.43 9.40 -40.65
CA GLY A 403 -34.73 9.70 -41.24
C GLY A 403 -34.61 10.41 -42.60
N MET A 404 -33.72 11.41 -42.69
CA MET A 404 -33.47 12.16 -43.91
C MET A 404 -32.86 11.31 -45.04
N SER A 405 -31.95 10.39 -44.70
CA SER A 405 -31.31 9.50 -45.68
C SER A 405 -32.24 8.42 -46.23
N ILE A 406 -33.32 8.08 -45.52
CA ILE A 406 -34.35 7.15 -45.99
C ILE A 406 -35.35 7.83 -46.93
N THR A 407 -35.54 9.16 -46.80
CA THR A 407 -36.44 9.96 -47.66
C THR A 407 -35.82 10.45 -48.98
N LYS A 408 -34.51 10.32 -49.16
CA LYS A 408 -33.83 10.50 -50.45
C LYS A 408 -33.67 9.14 -51.13
#